data_AF-Q0RZH3-F1
#
_entry.id   AF-Q0RZH3-F1
#
_cell.length_a   1.000
_cell.length_b   1.000
_cell.length_c   1.000
_cell.angle_alpha   90.00
_cell.angle_beta   90.00
_cell.angle_gamma   90.00
#
_symmetry.space_group_name_H-M   'P 1'
#
loop_
_entity.id
_entity.type
_entity.pdbx_description
1 polymer ?
#
loop_
_entity_poly.entity_id
_entity_poly.type
_entity_poly.pdbx_seq_one_letter_code
_entity_poly.pdbx_strand_id
1 'polypeptide(L)'
;MAWPAKAPAGTTTRLRARHRCSAASRPRCARQVDRLGQLQQVLTHQCGVRGLHPPPPPPQCTAGLSFVVGTVISCHDRSMGPIELVRAYDARGTKKTSPTFLVDRLWPRGIAKADLDCDAWIKEVAPSTQLRTWFGHQADRFPEFRTRYLQELDTNRAAAQPIVEAARNGTVVLLYSAKDLEHNQAVVLREWISNQF
;
A
#
# COMPACT_ATOMS: atom_id res chain seq x y z
N MET A 1 -29.62 18.22 -38.49
CA MET A 1 -28.81 16.99 -38.37
C MET A 1 -29.12 16.36 -37.01
N ALA A 2 -30.35 15.90 -36.77
CA ALA A 2 -30.90 14.58 -37.12
C ALA A 2 -30.18 13.42 -36.41
N TRP A 3 -30.55 13.22 -35.15
CA TRP A 3 -30.44 11.98 -34.39
C TRP A 3 -31.33 10.89 -35.04
N PRO A 4 -30.99 9.60 -34.93
CA PRO A 4 -32.03 8.58 -34.93
C PRO A 4 -32.01 7.73 -33.66
N ALA A 5 -33.20 7.55 -33.11
CA ALA A 5 -33.60 6.51 -32.18
C ALA A 5 -34.42 5.45 -32.95
N LYS A 6 -34.24 4.14 -32.68
CA LYS A 6 -35.23 3.21 -32.07
C LYS A 6 -34.82 1.72 -32.22
N ALA A 7 -35.15 0.96 -31.17
CA ALA A 7 -35.08 -0.50 -30.92
C ALA A 7 -36.08 -1.33 -31.81
N PRO A 8 -36.41 -2.65 -31.64
CA PRO A 8 -36.18 -3.59 -30.49
C PRO A 8 -35.99 -5.13 -30.76
N ALA A 9 -35.77 -5.86 -29.65
CA ALA A 9 -36.18 -7.23 -29.25
C ALA A 9 -35.87 -8.50 -30.08
N GLY A 10 -35.33 -9.53 -29.39
CA GLY A 10 -35.27 -10.93 -29.81
C GLY A 10 -34.91 -11.87 -28.64
N THR A 11 -35.50 -13.07 -28.62
CA THR A 11 -35.86 -13.89 -27.45
C THR A 11 -34.94 -15.11 -27.22
N THR A 12 -34.84 -15.55 -25.95
CA THR A 12 -34.58 -16.90 -25.36
C THR A 12 -34.11 -18.08 -26.24
N THR A 13 -33.09 -18.84 -25.79
CA THR A 13 -33.16 -20.31 -25.52
C THR A 13 -31.85 -20.90 -24.94
N ARG A 14 -32.00 -21.78 -23.94
CA ARG A 14 -31.01 -22.63 -23.24
C ARG A 14 -30.47 -23.76 -24.13
N LEU A 15 -29.22 -24.23 -23.92
CA LEU A 15 -28.89 -25.52 -23.26
C LEU A 15 -27.41 -25.96 -23.42
N ARG A 16 -26.80 -26.26 -22.26
CA ARG A 16 -25.82 -27.31 -21.88
C ARG A 16 -24.85 -27.92 -22.92
N ALA A 17 -23.56 -27.91 -22.56
CA ALA A 17 -22.67 -29.09 -22.45
C ALA A 17 -21.43 -28.71 -21.60
N ARG A 18 -21.38 -29.08 -20.32
CA ARG A 18 -20.57 -30.17 -19.75
C ARG A 18 -19.14 -30.27 -20.32
N HIS A 19 -18.15 -29.77 -19.58
CA HIS A 19 -16.89 -30.50 -19.35
C HIS A 19 -16.47 -30.36 -17.89
N ARG A 20 -16.04 -31.49 -17.34
CA ARG A 20 -15.75 -31.80 -15.95
C ARG A 20 -14.29 -32.22 -15.89
N CYS A 21 -13.50 -31.65 -14.96
CA CYS A 21 -12.28 -32.19 -14.32
C CYS A 21 -11.85 -31.12 -13.29
N SER A 22 -12.23 -31.20 -12.02
CA SER A 22 -11.79 -32.08 -10.91
C SER A 22 -10.37 -31.82 -10.38
N ALA A 23 -10.36 -31.32 -9.14
CA ALA A 23 -9.42 -31.50 -8.03
C ALA A 23 -7.96 -31.03 -8.17
N ALA A 24 -7.55 -30.08 -7.32
CA ALA A 24 -6.68 -30.40 -6.16
C ALA A 24 -6.42 -29.16 -5.27
N SER A 25 -6.71 -29.33 -3.98
CA SER A 25 -6.00 -28.79 -2.80
C SER A 25 -5.82 -27.27 -2.63
N ARG A 26 -6.72 -26.69 -1.83
CA ARG A 26 -6.46 -25.54 -0.95
C ARG A 26 -5.89 -26.05 0.38
N PRO A 27 -4.84 -25.46 0.98
CA PRO A 27 -4.58 -25.65 2.39
C PRO A 27 -5.45 -24.67 3.21
N ARG A 28 -6.38 -25.22 3.99
CA ARG A 28 -7.06 -24.53 5.09
C ARG A 28 -6.08 -24.43 6.24
N CYS A 29 -5.75 -23.21 6.67
CA CYS A 29 -5.12 -22.98 7.96
C CYS A 29 -6.19 -23.09 9.05
N ALA A 30 -6.50 -24.33 9.48
CA ALA A 30 -7.28 -24.57 10.68
C ALA A 30 -6.33 -24.48 11.87
N ARG A 31 -6.48 -23.42 12.67
CA ARG A 31 -5.76 -23.20 13.92
C ARG A 31 -6.48 -24.02 14.99
N GLN A 32 -5.89 -25.15 15.36
CA GLN A 32 -6.37 -25.99 16.45
C GLN A 32 -5.93 -25.40 17.80
N VAL A 33 -6.88 -25.36 18.74
CA VAL A 33 -6.68 -25.00 20.15
C VAL A 33 -6.67 -26.30 20.94
N ASP A 34 -5.51 -26.74 21.39
CA ASP A 34 -5.40 -27.87 22.32
C ASP A 34 -5.39 -27.35 23.76
N ARG A 35 -6.51 -27.57 24.47
CA ARG A 35 -6.51 -27.77 25.92
C ARG A 35 -6.03 -29.20 26.14
N LEU A 36 -5.05 -29.38 27.02
CA LEU A 36 -5.05 -30.38 28.08
C LEU A 36 -3.75 -30.21 28.87
N GLY A 37 -3.90 -29.89 30.16
CA GLY A 37 -2.79 -29.88 31.10
C GLY A 37 -2.37 -31.30 31.44
N GLN A 38 -1.06 -31.55 31.44
CA GLN A 38 -0.46 -32.52 32.35
C GLN A 38 0.88 -31.96 32.85
N LEU A 39 0.92 -31.77 34.16
CA LEU A 39 2.13 -31.74 34.96
C LEU A 39 2.72 -33.14 34.97
N GLN A 40 3.98 -33.30 34.60
CA GLN A 40 4.85 -34.23 35.32
C GLN A 40 6.31 -33.79 35.20
N GLN A 41 6.90 -33.54 36.36
CA GLN A 41 8.33 -33.36 36.55
C GLN A 41 9.08 -34.70 36.42
N VAL A 42 10.40 -34.56 36.45
CA VAL A 42 11.44 -35.53 36.80
C VAL A 42 11.88 -36.49 35.68
N LEU A 43 13.11 -36.32 35.21
CA LEU A 43 14.24 -37.22 35.55
C LEU A 43 15.53 -36.80 34.82
N THR A 44 16.48 -36.31 35.62
CA THR A 44 17.92 -36.38 35.40
C THR A 44 18.36 -37.79 35.06
N HIS A 45 18.94 -38.02 33.88
CA HIS A 45 19.98 -39.02 33.67
C HIS A 45 20.89 -38.60 32.51
N GLN A 46 22.16 -38.32 32.84
CA GLN A 46 23.28 -38.39 31.90
C GLN A 46 23.44 -39.84 31.43
N CYS A 47 23.75 -40.07 30.16
CA CYS A 47 25.05 -40.65 29.74
C CYS A 47 25.09 -40.87 28.22
N GLY A 48 26.16 -40.38 27.58
CA GLY A 48 26.88 -41.10 26.53
C GLY A 48 26.33 -41.05 25.10
N VAL A 49 26.75 -40.06 24.32
CA VAL A 49 27.04 -40.30 22.89
C VAL A 49 28.41 -39.74 22.52
N ARG A 50 29.15 -40.62 21.86
CA ARG A 50 30.50 -40.49 21.36
C ARG A 50 30.56 -39.47 20.22
N GLY A 51 31.67 -38.75 20.16
CA GLY A 51 32.35 -38.27 18.94
C GLY A 51 31.49 -37.70 17.82
N LEU A 52 31.39 -36.38 17.76
CA LEU A 52 31.19 -35.65 16.51
C LEU A 52 32.20 -34.50 16.47
N HIS A 53 33.16 -34.63 15.56
CA HIS A 53 34.06 -33.57 15.11
C HIS A 53 33.26 -32.30 14.80
N PRO A 54 33.74 -31.08 15.13
CA PRO A 54 33.13 -29.87 14.62
C PRO A 54 33.26 -29.83 13.08
N PRO A 55 32.21 -29.44 12.34
CA PRO A 55 32.33 -29.21 10.90
C PRO A 55 33.33 -28.07 10.63
N PRO A 56 34.09 -28.11 9.52
CA PRO A 56 35.01 -27.04 9.16
C PRO A 56 34.23 -25.73 8.94
N PRO A 57 34.83 -24.57 9.26
CA PRO A 57 34.22 -23.29 8.93
C PRO A 57 34.01 -23.17 7.41
N PRO A 58 32.93 -22.50 6.95
CA PRO A 58 32.75 -22.26 5.53
C PRO A 58 33.96 -21.52 4.96
N PRO A 59 34.31 -21.76 3.68
CA PRO A 59 35.41 -21.06 3.04
C PRO A 59 35.15 -19.56 3.15
N GLN A 60 36.15 -18.86 3.65
CA GLN A 60 36.22 -17.41 3.58
C GLN A 60 36.11 -17.07 2.09
N CYS A 61 34.96 -16.53 1.68
CA CYS A 61 34.76 -16.03 0.33
C CYS A 61 35.75 -14.89 0.11
N THR A 62 36.93 -15.23 -0.38
CA THR A 62 37.88 -14.30 -0.96
C THR A 62 37.19 -13.59 -2.10
N ALA A 63 37.12 -12.26 -1.99
CA ALA A 63 36.60 -11.35 -2.98
C ALA A 63 37.09 -11.72 -4.40
N GLY A 64 36.17 -12.24 -5.20
CA GLY A 64 36.26 -12.34 -6.65
C GLY A 64 35.17 -11.47 -7.24
N LEU A 65 35.42 -10.16 -7.30
CA LEU A 65 34.57 -9.20 -7.98
C LEU A 65 34.63 -9.45 -9.49
N SER A 66 33.70 -10.26 -9.99
CA SER A 66 33.23 -10.16 -11.36
C SER A 66 31.90 -10.89 -11.46
N PHE A 67 30.77 -10.18 -11.28
CA PHE A 67 29.49 -10.58 -11.86
C PHE A 67 28.48 -9.42 -11.83
N VAL A 68 28.07 -9.01 -13.03
CA VAL A 68 26.76 -8.47 -13.43
C VAL A 68 26.18 -7.32 -12.61
N VAL A 69 26.01 -6.19 -13.30
CA VAL A 69 25.04 -5.13 -12.97
C VAL A 69 23.65 -5.76 -12.89
N GLY A 70 23.26 -6.18 -11.70
CA GLY A 70 21.93 -6.61 -11.34
C GLY A 70 21.72 -6.10 -9.93
N THR A 71 21.05 -4.95 -9.84
CA THR A 71 20.71 -4.22 -8.62
C THR A 71 20.64 -5.13 -7.40
N VAL A 72 21.73 -5.17 -6.63
CA VAL A 72 21.65 -5.55 -5.22
C VAL A 72 20.80 -4.46 -4.59
N ILE A 73 19.50 -4.70 -4.49
CA ILE A 73 18.68 -4.00 -3.51
C ILE A 73 19.29 -4.42 -2.19
N SER A 74 20.20 -3.58 -1.71
CA SER A 74 20.87 -3.75 -0.45
C SER A 74 19.77 -3.94 0.59
N CYS A 75 19.82 -5.07 1.30
CA CYS A 75 19.04 -5.30 2.50
C CYS A 75 19.56 -4.36 3.61
N HIS A 76 19.48 -3.05 3.40
CA HIS A 76 19.56 -2.10 4.49
C HIS A 76 18.19 -2.10 5.16
N ASP A 77 18.23 -2.30 6.48
CA ASP A 77 17.31 -1.77 7.47
C ASP A 77 16.04 -1.13 6.89
N ARG A 78 14.87 -1.70 7.19
CA ARG A 78 13.57 -1.34 6.64
C ARG A 78 13.05 0.00 7.20
N SER A 79 13.87 1.04 7.19
CA SER A 79 13.50 2.41 7.50
C SER A 79 12.78 3.01 6.29
N MET A 80 11.50 3.32 6.49
CA MET A 80 10.65 4.00 5.51
C MET A 80 11.33 5.29 5.03
N GLY A 81 11.23 5.57 3.73
CA GLY A 81 11.69 6.85 3.21
C GLY A 81 10.81 8.02 3.69
N PRO A 82 11.34 9.24 3.76
CA PRO A 82 10.56 10.39 4.19
C PRO A 82 9.38 10.65 3.25
N ILE A 83 8.23 11.03 3.83
CA ILE A 83 7.02 11.40 3.08
C ILE A 83 6.88 12.92 3.14
N GLU A 84 7.12 13.56 2.01
CA GLU A 84 7.05 15.01 1.85
C GLU A 84 5.65 15.43 1.39
N LEU A 85 5.19 16.57 1.91
CA LEU A 85 3.91 17.17 1.52
C LEU A 85 4.20 18.45 0.76
N VAL A 86 3.80 18.50 -0.51
CA VAL A 86 4.01 19.67 -1.37
C VAL A 86 2.68 20.12 -1.94
N ARG A 87 2.44 21.43 -1.94
CA ARG A 87 1.25 21.98 -2.57
C ARG A 87 1.39 21.92 -4.08
N ALA A 88 0.34 21.49 -4.77
CA ALA A 88 0.32 21.41 -6.23
C ALA A 88 0.58 22.79 -6.89
N TYR A 89 0.16 23.88 -6.23
CA TYR A 89 0.43 25.24 -6.68
C TYR A 89 1.92 25.61 -6.62
N ASP A 90 2.62 25.12 -5.60
CA ASP A 90 4.03 25.42 -5.36
C ASP A 90 4.93 24.51 -6.22
N ALA A 91 4.46 23.31 -6.56
CA ALA A 91 5.12 22.39 -7.49
C ALA A 91 4.95 22.74 -8.98
N ARG A 92 4.16 23.77 -9.31
CA ARG A 92 3.84 24.11 -10.70
C ARG A 92 5.10 24.44 -11.50
N GLY A 93 5.29 23.75 -12.62
CA GLY A 93 6.45 23.95 -13.49
C GLY A 93 7.78 23.42 -12.94
N THR A 94 7.77 22.82 -11.75
CA THR A 94 8.94 22.18 -11.14
C THR A 94 9.03 20.73 -11.60
N LYS A 95 10.26 20.25 -11.85
CA LYS A 95 10.51 18.85 -12.18
C LYS A 95 10.57 18.03 -10.90
N LYS A 96 9.88 16.88 -10.89
CA LYS A 96 9.95 15.97 -9.75
C LYS A 96 11.32 15.30 -9.67
N THR A 97 11.79 15.06 -8.45
CA THR A 97 13.02 14.29 -8.16
C THR A 97 12.70 12.92 -7.56
N SER A 98 11.50 12.76 -7.01
CA SER A 98 11.05 11.55 -6.32
C SER A 98 9.65 11.15 -6.82
N PRO A 99 9.23 9.89 -6.61
CA PRO A 99 7.87 9.45 -6.90
C PRO A 99 6.84 10.42 -6.30
N THR A 100 6.02 11.01 -7.17
CA THR A 100 5.14 12.12 -6.83
C THR A 100 3.70 11.77 -7.15
N PHE A 101 2.83 11.79 -6.14
CA PHE A 101 1.43 11.37 -6.26
C PHE A 101 0.47 12.50 -5.94
N LEU A 102 -0.50 12.76 -6.81
CA LEU A 102 -1.62 13.65 -6.50
C LEU A 102 -2.68 12.87 -5.70
N VAL A 103 -2.95 13.32 -4.48
CA VAL A 103 -3.85 12.64 -3.53
C VAL A 103 -5.19 13.35 -3.34
N ASP A 104 -5.51 14.31 -4.21
CA ASP A 104 -6.80 14.99 -4.21
C ASP A 104 -7.81 14.28 -5.10
N ARG A 105 -9.10 14.33 -4.72
CA ARG A 105 -10.15 13.81 -5.58
C ARG A 105 -10.36 14.66 -6.84
N LEU A 106 -10.07 15.95 -6.73
CA LEU A 106 -10.22 16.93 -7.79
C LEU A 106 -8.86 17.45 -8.22
N TRP A 107 -8.71 17.67 -9.52
CA TRP A 107 -7.53 18.32 -10.04
C TRP A 107 -7.46 19.79 -9.55
N PRO A 108 -6.27 20.29 -9.15
CA PRO A 108 -6.09 21.69 -8.74
C PRO A 108 -6.57 22.65 -9.82
N ARG A 109 -7.42 23.62 -9.42
CA ARG A 109 -7.94 24.61 -10.36
C ARG A 109 -6.83 25.52 -10.85
N GLY A 110 -6.83 25.83 -12.15
CA GLY A 110 -5.88 26.76 -12.76
C GLY A 110 -4.49 26.18 -13.05
N ILE A 111 -4.28 24.89 -12.82
CA ILE A 111 -3.03 24.19 -13.17
C ILE A 111 -3.32 23.27 -14.36
N ALA A 112 -2.53 23.39 -15.43
CA ALA A 112 -2.61 22.47 -16.55
C ALA A 112 -2.01 21.10 -16.16
N LYS A 113 -2.51 20.01 -16.75
CA LYS A 113 -1.93 18.67 -16.50
C LYS A 113 -0.45 18.58 -16.87
N ALA A 114 -0.02 19.34 -17.89
CA ALA A 114 1.38 19.41 -18.31
C ALA A 114 2.27 20.19 -17.32
N ASP A 115 1.68 21.07 -16.50
CA ASP A 115 2.42 21.91 -15.56
C ASP A 115 2.69 21.20 -14.23
N LEU A 116 2.08 20.03 -13.99
CA LEU A 116 2.23 19.26 -12.76
C LEU A 116 2.88 17.91 -13.06
N ASP A 117 4.16 17.79 -12.70
CA ASP A 117 4.94 16.56 -12.90
C ASP A 117 4.65 15.55 -11.77
N CYS A 118 3.59 14.76 -11.94
CA CYS A 118 3.23 13.66 -11.04
C CYS A 118 3.20 12.32 -11.76
N ASP A 119 3.61 11.24 -11.08
CA ASP A 119 3.58 9.88 -11.60
C ASP A 119 2.16 9.34 -11.75
N ALA A 120 1.33 9.56 -10.73
CA ALA A 120 -0.04 9.09 -10.73
C ALA A 120 -0.96 10.03 -9.94
N TRP A 121 -2.21 10.06 -10.38
CA TRP A 121 -3.30 10.73 -9.70
C TRP A 121 -4.23 9.68 -9.08
N ILE A 122 -4.10 9.50 -7.76
CA ILE A 122 -4.84 8.48 -7.00
C ILE A 122 -6.03 9.18 -6.36
N LYS A 123 -7.21 9.11 -7.00
CA LYS A 123 -8.43 9.79 -6.52
C LYS A 123 -9.14 9.00 -5.43
N GLU A 124 -8.82 7.71 -5.36
CA GLU A 124 -9.43 6.70 -4.51
C GLU A 124 -8.90 6.77 -3.08
N VAL A 125 -7.71 7.34 -2.89
CA VAL A 125 -7.15 7.60 -1.56
C VAL A 125 -7.76 8.87 -0.94
N ALA A 126 -8.24 9.79 -1.75
CA ALA A 126 -8.83 11.05 -1.29
C ALA A 126 -10.13 10.81 -0.48
N PRO A 127 -10.49 11.71 0.46
CA PRO A 127 -11.70 11.57 1.25
C PRO A 127 -12.96 11.53 0.37
N SER A 128 -13.97 10.82 0.85
CA SER A 128 -15.25 10.73 0.15
C SER A 128 -15.89 12.10 -0.09
N THR A 129 -16.72 12.21 -1.13
CA THR A 129 -17.42 13.46 -1.46
C THR A 129 -18.27 13.96 -0.28
N GLN A 130 -18.90 13.04 0.47
CA GLN A 130 -19.71 13.36 1.63
C GLN A 130 -18.84 13.92 2.76
N LEU A 131 -17.71 13.27 3.07
CA LEU A 131 -16.79 13.70 4.12
C LEU A 131 -16.16 15.05 3.79
N ARG A 132 -15.76 15.26 2.53
CA ARG A 132 -15.23 16.55 2.05
C ARG A 132 -16.24 17.69 2.18
N THR A 133 -17.50 17.44 1.86
CA THR A 133 -18.58 18.44 1.97
C THR A 133 -18.87 18.76 3.44
N TRP A 134 -18.88 17.74 4.30
CA TRP A 134 -19.11 17.90 5.73
C TRP A 134 -17.98 18.66 6.44
N PHE A 135 -16.72 18.37 6.11
CA PHE A 135 -15.56 19.05 6.69
C PHE A 135 -15.58 20.54 6.39
N GLY A 136 -15.90 20.91 5.14
CA GLY A 136 -16.07 22.31 4.74
C GLY A 136 -14.86 23.21 5.03
N HIS A 137 -13.66 22.64 5.23
CA HIS A 137 -12.45 23.33 5.66
C HIS A 137 -12.56 24.05 7.01
N GLN A 138 -13.40 23.54 7.93
CA GLN A 138 -13.51 24.07 9.28
C GLN A 138 -12.50 23.39 10.22
N ALA A 139 -11.57 24.15 10.79
CA ALA A 139 -10.54 23.64 11.69
C ALA A 139 -11.12 22.90 12.91
N ASP A 140 -12.23 23.41 13.47
CA ASP A 140 -12.93 22.78 14.61
C ASP A 140 -13.43 21.36 14.32
N ARG A 141 -13.68 21.05 13.03
CA ARG A 141 -14.13 19.72 12.58
C ARG A 141 -12.99 18.79 12.21
N PHE A 142 -11.75 19.28 12.23
CA PHE A 142 -10.60 18.50 11.80
C PHE A 142 -10.36 17.22 12.62
N PRO A 143 -10.47 17.21 13.96
CA PRO A 143 -10.25 15.98 14.74
C PRO A 143 -11.23 14.86 14.36
N GLU A 144 -12.49 15.21 14.15
CA GLU A 144 -13.51 14.25 13.70
C GLU A 144 -13.34 13.88 12.22
N PHE A 145 -12.97 14.84 11.36
CA PHE A 145 -12.62 14.57 9.95
C PHE A 145 -11.49 13.55 9.86
N ARG A 146 -10.41 13.74 10.62
CA ARG A 146 -9.27 12.82 10.69
C ARG A 146 -9.74 11.41 11.05
N THR A 147 -10.56 11.29 12.09
CA THR A 147 -11.05 9.99 12.58
C THR A 147 -11.88 9.28 11.50
N ARG A 148 -12.82 9.98 10.86
CA ARG A 148 -13.64 9.42 9.78
C ARG A 148 -12.83 9.07 8.55
N TYR A 149 -11.86 9.91 8.18
CA TYR A 149 -11.01 9.68 7.02
C TYR A 149 -10.08 8.48 7.22
N LEU A 150 -9.52 8.29 8.42
CA LEU A 150 -8.73 7.10 8.75
C LEU A 150 -9.56 5.82 8.61
N GLN A 151 -10.84 5.83 9.00
CA GLN A 151 -11.74 4.70 8.81
C GLN A 151 -12.01 4.42 7.31
N GLU A 152 -12.18 5.48 6.49
CA GLU A 152 -12.31 5.34 5.04
C GLU A 152 -11.03 4.70 4.43
N LEU A 153 -9.85 5.15 4.87
CA LEU A 153 -8.55 4.61 4.42
C LEU A 153 -8.36 3.15 4.85
N ASP A 154 -8.73 2.79 6.08
CA ASP A 154 -8.66 1.41 6.57
C ASP A 154 -9.60 0.47 5.83
N THR A 155 -10.73 0.98 5.35
CA THR A 155 -11.66 0.22 4.52
C THR A 155 -11.12 0.03 3.09
N ASN A 156 -10.35 1.00 2.58
CA ASN A 156 -9.83 1.02 1.21
C ASN A 156 -8.30 1.03 1.14
N ARG A 157 -7.63 0.15 1.89
CA ARG A 157 -6.16 0.10 1.93
C ARG A 157 -5.51 -0.13 0.58
N ALA A 158 -6.19 -0.87 -0.31
CA ALA A 158 -5.70 -1.17 -1.65
C ALA A 158 -5.43 0.08 -2.49
N ALA A 159 -6.20 1.16 -2.30
CA ALA A 159 -5.99 2.41 -3.03
C ALA A 159 -4.68 3.13 -2.64
N ALA A 160 -4.25 2.98 -1.38
CA ALA A 160 -3.02 3.59 -0.88
C ALA A 160 -1.77 2.72 -1.10
N GLN A 161 -1.97 1.45 -1.50
CA GLN A 161 -0.89 0.47 -1.68
C GLN A 161 0.26 0.96 -2.58
N PRO A 162 0.03 1.62 -3.73
CA PRO A 162 1.13 2.12 -4.58
C PRO A 162 2.01 3.15 -3.87
N ILE A 163 1.41 3.96 -3.00
CA ILE A 163 2.12 4.99 -2.23
C ILE A 163 2.94 4.32 -1.12
N VAL A 164 2.36 3.34 -0.43
CA VAL A 164 3.05 2.57 0.62
C VAL A 164 4.25 1.81 0.05
N GLU A 165 4.10 1.21 -1.14
CA GLU A 165 5.19 0.52 -1.84
C GLU A 165 6.28 1.48 -2.29
N ALA A 166 5.91 2.65 -2.82
CA ALA A 166 6.89 3.68 -3.15
C ALA A 166 7.65 4.16 -1.90
N ALA A 167 6.97 4.35 -0.77
CA ALA A 167 7.56 4.81 0.48
C ALA A 167 8.51 3.77 1.12
N ARG A 168 8.31 2.47 0.81
CA ARG A 168 9.26 1.40 1.18
C ARG A 168 10.57 1.47 0.42
N ASN A 169 10.55 2.06 -0.78
CA ASN A 169 11.70 2.10 -1.68
C ASN A 169 12.47 3.42 -1.62
N GLY A 170 11.95 4.44 -0.91
CA GLY A 170 12.62 5.72 -0.75
C GLY A 170 11.65 6.87 -0.46
N THR A 171 12.13 8.10 -0.64
CA THR A 171 11.34 9.34 -0.45
C THR A 171 10.15 9.40 -1.40
N VAL A 172 9.00 9.82 -0.89
CA VAL A 172 7.76 10.02 -1.67
C VAL A 172 7.19 11.40 -1.44
N VAL A 173 6.70 12.04 -2.50
CA VAL A 173 6.04 13.34 -2.44
C VAL A 173 4.54 13.18 -2.65
N LEU A 174 3.74 13.71 -1.71
CA LEU A 174 2.29 13.79 -1.82
C LEU A 174 1.89 15.21 -2.20
N LEU A 175 1.27 15.36 -3.38
CA LEU A 175 0.74 16.62 -3.87
C LEU A 175 -0.69 16.82 -3.40
N TYR A 176 -0.97 18.02 -2.89
CA TYR A 176 -2.30 18.43 -2.43
C TYR A 176 -2.62 19.89 -2.81
N SER A 177 -3.89 20.23 -2.88
CA SER A 177 -4.39 21.53 -3.36
C SER A 177 -5.12 22.31 -2.28
N ALA A 178 -5.16 21.80 -1.05
CA ALA A 178 -5.75 22.51 0.08
C ALA A 178 -4.98 23.83 0.34
N LYS A 179 -5.72 24.85 0.78
CA LYS A 179 -5.11 26.12 1.21
C LYS A 179 -4.46 26.01 2.58
N ASP A 180 -5.06 25.21 3.46
CA ASP A 180 -4.55 24.94 4.80
C ASP A 180 -3.41 23.92 4.76
N LEU A 181 -2.29 24.26 5.39
CA LEU A 181 -1.08 23.45 5.48
C LEU A 181 -1.15 22.42 6.61
N GLU A 182 -1.91 22.71 7.67
CA GLU A 182 -1.95 21.94 8.90
C GLU A 182 -3.18 21.04 8.93
N HIS A 183 -4.35 21.56 8.55
CA HIS A 183 -5.63 20.85 8.58
C HIS A 183 -6.06 20.41 7.18
N ASN A 184 -5.32 19.44 6.63
CA ASN A 184 -5.64 18.86 5.32
C ASN A 184 -5.58 17.33 5.32
N GLN A 185 -6.18 16.74 4.28
CA GLN A 185 -6.21 15.30 4.04
C GLN A 185 -4.81 14.69 3.81
N ALA A 186 -3.86 15.45 3.27
CA ALA A 186 -2.52 14.94 2.98
C ALA A 186 -1.72 14.69 4.27
N VAL A 187 -1.89 15.54 5.28
CA VAL A 187 -1.31 15.35 6.63
C VAL A 187 -1.83 14.06 7.25
N VAL A 188 -3.14 13.82 7.19
CA VAL A 188 -3.76 12.59 7.73
C VAL A 188 -3.32 11.36 6.94
N LEU A 189 -3.21 11.46 5.60
CA LEU A 189 -2.75 10.36 4.77
C LEU A 189 -1.28 9.98 5.07
N ARG A 190 -0.41 10.99 5.21
CA ARG A 190 0.99 10.79 5.61
C ARG A 190 1.07 10.04 6.94
N GLU A 191 0.27 10.45 7.92
CA GLU A 191 0.19 9.80 9.21
C GLU A 191 -0.28 8.35 9.08
N TRP A 192 -1.35 8.11 8.31
CA TRP A 192 -1.87 6.76 8.09
C TRP A 192 -0.84 5.83 7.45
N ILE A 193 -0.08 6.32 6.45
CA ILE A 193 0.99 5.57 5.79
C ILE A 193 2.13 5.28 6.78
N SER A 194 2.52 6.26 7.58
CA SER A 194 3.57 6.10 8.59
C SER A 194 3.22 5.02 9.61
N ASN A 195 1.93 4.83 9.91
CA ASN A 195 1.43 3.80 10.82
C ASN A 195 1.29 2.40 10.17
N GLN A 196 1.58 2.21 8.88
CA GLN A 196 1.55 0.89 8.22
C GLN A 196 2.86 0.10 8.38
N PHE A 197 3.80 0.63 9.15
CA PHE A 197 5.14 0.11 9.39
C PHE A 197 5.35 -0.10 10.88
#